data_AF-A0A9E3JNY8-F1
#
_entry.id   AF-A0A9E3JNY8-F1
#
_cell.length_a   1.000
_cell.length_b   1.000
_cell.length_c   1.000
_cell.angle_alpha   90.00
_cell.angle_beta   90.00
_cell.angle_gamma   90.00
#
_symmetry.space_group_name_H-M   'P 1'
#
loop_
_entity.id
_entity.type
_entity.pdbx_description
1 polymer ?
#
loop_
_entity_poly.entity_id
_entity_poly.type
_entity_poly.pdbx_seq_one_letter_code
_entity_poly.pdbx_strand_id
1 'polypeptide(L)'
;MSSDPSPPNTLPPAAMPPSAPPPASLHIDSTRLRALRSARHWSQEQLAELSGLNLRTIQRLEAGAKISTESLRALAAVFEVPAETLLVRPPSPSQPALDAIRDGVVRGLDFDGTTPRAAFWWFALAVAMVLAFAELLAEALGPLPVGIASLAVLVPWIAACARRLRDAGLNPWWQLISLAPVAGILVLLWLLTWPGRPRADDTAASAG
;
A
#
# COMPACT_ATOMS: atom_id res chain seq x y z
N MET A 1 -66.75 -30.28 16.50
CA MET A 1 -65.63 -30.31 17.46
C MET A 1 -64.53 -31.13 16.80
N SER A 2 -63.72 -30.44 15.99
CA SER A 2 -62.64 -31.04 15.22
C SER A 2 -61.34 -30.69 15.93
N SER A 3 -60.83 -31.62 16.73
CA SER A 3 -59.52 -31.48 17.37
C SER A 3 -58.48 -32.08 16.43
N ASP A 4 -57.78 -31.20 15.75
CA ASP A 4 -56.65 -31.45 14.86
C ASP A 4 -55.43 -31.94 15.68
N PRO A 5 -54.78 -33.07 15.34
CA PRO A 5 -53.55 -33.50 16.02
C PRO A 5 -52.33 -32.71 15.53
N SER A 6 -51.56 -32.13 16.46
CA SER A 6 -50.32 -31.40 16.19
C SER A 6 -49.33 -32.22 15.34
N PRO A 7 -48.58 -31.58 14.41
CA PRO A 7 -47.62 -32.29 13.57
C PRO A 7 -46.39 -32.78 14.36
N PRO A 8 -45.75 -33.88 13.92
CA PRO A 8 -44.54 -34.40 14.53
C PRO A 8 -43.36 -33.45 14.33
N ASN A 9 -42.62 -33.20 15.41
CA ASN A 9 -41.42 -32.38 15.46
C ASN A 9 -40.32 -32.97 14.55
N THR A 10 -40.18 -32.47 13.32
CA THR A 10 -39.06 -32.80 12.44
C THR A 10 -37.91 -31.83 12.72
N LEU A 11 -36.91 -32.32 13.45
CA LEU A 11 -35.59 -31.69 13.51
C LEU A 11 -35.03 -31.58 12.08
N PRO A 12 -34.54 -30.41 11.63
CA PRO A 12 -33.82 -30.30 10.37
C PRO A 12 -32.54 -31.16 10.41
N PRO A 13 -32.11 -31.74 9.28
CA PRO A 13 -30.85 -32.48 9.22
C PRO A 13 -29.71 -31.57 9.65
N ALA A 14 -28.92 -32.04 10.61
CA ALA A 14 -27.73 -31.36 11.10
C ALA A 14 -26.92 -30.84 9.90
N ALA A 15 -26.79 -29.52 9.82
CA ALA A 15 -25.91 -28.87 8.87
C ALA A 15 -24.48 -29.37 9.14
N MET A 16 -24.04 -30.27 8.27
CA MET A 16 -22.65 -30.68 8.11
C MET A 16 -21.80 -29.39 8.02
N PRO A 17 -20.71 -29.27 8.80
CA PRO A 17 -19.82 -28.11 8.66
C PRO A 17 -19.36 -28.03 7.19
N PRO A 18 -19.22 -26.83 6.62
CA PRO A 18 -18.64 -26.68 5.30
C PRO A 18 -17.32 -27.44 5.29
N SER A 19 -17.23 -28.36 4.33
CA SER A 19 -16.02 -29.05 3.92
C SER A 19 -14.77 -28.21 4.15
N ALA A 20 -13.74 -28.84 4.70
CA ALA A 20 -12.39 -28.29 4.86
C ALA A 20 -12.01 -27.30 3.73
N PRO A 21 -11.26 -26.23 4.05
CA PRO A 21 -10.79 -25.28 3.04
C PRO A 21 -10.14 -26.02 1.87
N PRO A 22 -10.40 -25.62 0.61
CA PRO A 22 -9.78 -26.25 -0.55
C PRO A 22 -8.25 -26.27 -0.38
N PRO A 23 -7.56 -27.35 -0.79
CA PRO A 23 -6.11 -27.45 -0.61
C PRO A 23 -5.43 -26.20 -1.19
N ALA A 24 -4.51 -25.66 -0.39
CA ALA A 24 -3.80 -24.40 -0.56
C ALA A 24 -3.53 -24.03 -2.03
N SER A 25 -3.93 -22.82 -2.45
CA SER A 25 -3.49 -22.27 -3.73
C SER A 25 -1.98 -22.03 -3.69
N LEU A 26 -1.22 -22.98 -4.24
CA LEU A 26 0.23 -22.93 -4.34
C LEU A 26 0.62 -21.84 -5.36
N HIS A 27 0.96 -20.66 -4.86
CA HIS A 27 1.56 -19.59 -5.67
C HIS A 27 3.07 -19.79 -5.73
N ILE A 28 3.63 -19.75 -6.93
CA ILE A 28 5.08 -19.81 -7.13
C ILE A 28 5.69 -18.43 -6.94
N ASP A 29 6.85 -18.35 -6.30
CA ASP A 29 7.61 -17.11 -6.22
C ASP A 29 8.33 -16.87 -7.56
N SER A 30 7.71 -16.04 -8.41
CA SER A 30 8.22 -15.73 -9.74
C SER A 30 9.58 -15.02 -9.71
N THR A 31 9.84 -14.22 -8.66
CA THR A 31 11.12 -13.51 -8.52
C THR A 31 12.23 -14.49 -8.21
N ARG A 32 11.97 -15.44 -7.30
CA ARG A 32 12.94 -16.47 -6.93
C ARG A 32 13.16 -17.48 -8.06
N LEU A 33 12.11 -17.85 -8.80
CA LEU A 33 12.22 -18.69 -9.99
C LEU A 33 13.13 -18.04 -11.04
N ARG A 34 12.93 -16.74 -11.33
CA ARG A 34 13.77 -16.00 -12.27
C ARG A 34 15.21 -15.87 -11.76
N ALA A 35 15.40 -15.60 -10.47
CA ALA A 35 16.73 -15.52 -9.86
C ALA A 35 17.51 -16.84 -9.98
N LEU A 36 16.87 -17.99 -9.68
CA LEU A 36 17.47 -19.31 -9.81
C LEU A 36 17.81 -19.68 -11.26
N ARG A 37 16.96 -19.27 -12.20
CA ARG A 37 17.22 -19.44 -13.64
C ARG A 37 18.42 -18.58 -14.09
N SER A 38 18.45 -17.31 -13.71
CA SER A 38 19.55 -16.39 -14.05
C SER A 38 20.88 -16.79 -13.42
N ALA A 39 20.88 -17.29 -12.17
CA ALA A 39 22.08 -17.76 -11.49
C ALA A 39 22.72 -18.98 -12.18
N ARG A 40 21.92 -19.77 -12.90
CA ARG A 40 22.39 -20.91 -13.71
C ARG A 40 22.56 -20.57 -15.20
N HIS A 41 22.40 -19.30 -15.56
CA HIS A 41 22.48 -18.79 -16.94
C HIS A 41 21.52 -19.48 -17.93
N TRP A 42 20.39 -19.98 -17.45
CA TRP A 42 19.43 -20.69 -18.30
C TRP A 42 18.43 -19.74 -18.97
N SER A 43 18.05 -20.04 -20.22
CA SER A 43 16.91 -19.40 -20.88
C SER A 43 15.58 -20.01 -20.42
N GLN A 44 14.46 -19.35 -20.73
CA GLN A 44 13.13 -19.90 -20.41
C GLN A 44 12.87 -21.20 -21.20
N GLU A 45 13.36 -21.30 -22.43
CA GLU A 45 13.30 -22.51 -23.25
C GLU A 45 14.13 -23.64 -22.66
N GLN A 46 15.36 -23.35 -22.24
CA GLN A 46 16.23 -24.36 -21.60
C GLN A 46 15.64 -24.88 -20.30
N LEU A 47 15.03 -24.00 -19.49
CA LEU A 47 14.33 -24.42 -18.27
C LEU A 47 13.10 -25.30 -18.60
N ALA A 48 12.37 -24.97 -19.66
CA ALA A 48 11.23 -25.76 -20.13
C ALA A 48 11.67 -27.17 -20.54
N GLU A 49 12.76 -27.27 -21.29
CA GLU A 49 13.35 -28.54 -21.73
C GLU A 49 13.82 -29.40 -20.55
N LEU A 50 14.59 -28.82 -19.62
CA LEU A 50 15.12 -29.52 -18.45
C LEU A 50 14.02 -30.00 -17.50
N SER A 51 12.95 -29.21 -17.33
CA SER A 51 11.82 -29.55 -16.46
C SER A 51 10.74 -30.40 -17.13
N GLY A 52 10.84 -30.63 -18.43
CA GLY A 52 9.80 -31.31 -19.20
C GLY A 52 8.47 -30.54 -19.25
N LEU A 53 8.49 -29.23 -18.98
CA LEU A 53 7.32 -28.37 -18.97
C LEU A 53 7.21 -27.59 -20.29
N ASN A 54 6.00 -27.19 -20.66
CA ASN A 54 5.80 -26.31 -21.81
C ASN A 54 6.37 -24.90 -21.51
N LEU A 55 7.05 -24.29 -22.48
CA LEU A 55 7.54 -22.90 -22.41
C LEU A 55 6.47 -21.91 -21.95
N ARG A 56 5.23 -22.06 -22.44
CA ARG A 56 4.10 -21.21 -22.04
C ARG A 56 3.73 -21.37 -20.57
N THR A 57 3.95 -22.55 -20.01
CA THR A 57 3.78 -22.81 -18.57
C THR A 57 4.88 -22.09 -17.80
N ILE A 58 6.15 -22.19 -18.21
CA ILE A 58 7.27 -21.47 -17.59
C ILE A 58 7.03 -19.96 -17.59
N GLN A 59 6.60 -19.39 -18.72
CA GLN A 59 6.29 -17.96 -18.84
C GLN A 59 5.15 -17.53 -17.91
N ARG A 60 4.07 -18.33 -17.82
CA ARG A 60 2.96 -18.07 -16.89
C ARG A 60 3.41 -18.14 -15.44
N LEU A 61 4.28 -19.09 -15.10
CA LEU A 61 4.83 -19.24 -13.76
C LEU A 61 5.76 -18.07 -13.39
N GLU A 62 6.60 -17.59 -14.32
CA GLU A 62 7.39 -16.37 -14.14
C GLU A 62 6.53 -15.08 -14.11
N ALA A 63 5.29 -15.12 -14.61
CA ALA A 63 4.32 -14.05 -14.46
C ALA A 63 3.50 -14.13 -13.15
N GLY A 64 3.74 -15.14 -12.30
CA GLY A 64 3.07 -15.32 -11.00
C GLY A 64 1.78 -16.14 -11.04
N ALA A 65 1.59 -17.02 -12.04
CA ALA A 65 0.44 -17.91 -12.09
C ALA A 65 0.48 -19.02 -11.01
N LYS A 66 -0.69 -19.58 -10.70
CA LYS A 66 -0.83 -20.78 -9.86
C LYS A 66 -0.13 -21.98 -10.51
N ILE A 67 0.53 -22.81 -9.70
CA ILE A 67 1.24 -24.02 -10.16
C ILE A 67 0.59 -25.30 -9.63
N SER A 68 0.64 -26.38 -10.43
CA SER A 68 0.27 -27.72 -9.96
C SER A 68 1.39 -28.34 -9.12
N THR A 69 1.05 -29.29 -8.24
CA THR A 69 2.06 -30.01 -7.44
C THR A 69 3.06 -30.79 -8.30
N GLU A 70 2.64 -31.23 -9.49
CA GLU A 70 3.49 -31.97 -10.42
C GLU A 70 4.54 -31.06 -11.08
N SER A 71 4.10 -29.92 -11.62
CA SER A 71 5.01 -28.93 -12.20
C SER A 71 5.95 -28.33 -11.16
N LEU A 72 5.50 -28.20 -9.90
CA LEU A 72 6.33 -27.76 -8.80
C LEU A 72 7.45 -28.76 -8.49
N ARG A 73 7.13 -30.07 -8.45
CA ARG A 73 8.14 -31.12 -8.22
C ARG A 73 9.14 -31.21 -9.36
N ALA A 74 8.69 -31.09 -10.60
CA ALA A 74 9.56 -31.07 -11.76
C ALA A 74 10.57 -29.91 -11.68
N LEU A 75 10.12 -28.70 -11.34
CA LEU A 75 11.01 -27.55 -11.14
C LEU A 75 11.94 -27.75 -9.93
N ALA A 76 11.42 -28.26 -8.82
CA ALA A 76 12.21 -28.54 -7.62
C ALA A 76 13.34 -29.54 -7.89
N ALA A 77 13.08 -30.57 -8.69
CA ALA A 77 14.07 -31.55 -9.11
C ALA A 77 15.17 -30.93 -9.99
N VAL A 78 14.81 -30.14 -11.00
CA VAL A 78 15.77 -29.47 -11.90
C VAL A 78 16.65 -28.46 -11.16
N PHE A 79 16.08 -27.74 -10.21
CA PHE A 79 16.81 -26.76 -9.42
C PHE A 79 17.50 -27.34 -8.20
N GLU A 80 17.36 -28.65 -7.93
CA GLU A 80 17.88 -29.33 -6.74
C GLU A 80 17.54 -28.61 -5.43
N VAL A 81 16.35 -28.03 -5.34
CA VAL A 81 15.87 -27.32 -4.15
C VAL A 81 14.58 -27.94 -3.64
N PRO A 82 14.31 -27.91 -2.33
CA PRO A 82 13.03 -28.38 -1.80
C PRO A 82 11.87 -27.58 -2.42
N ALA A 83 10.80 -28.27 -2.83
CA ALA A 83 9.62 -27.68 -3.48
C ALA A 83 9.01 -26.51 -2.68
N GLU A 84 9.12 -26.55 -1.35
CA GLU A 84 8.64 -25.51 -0.43
C GLU A 84 9.36 -24.18 -0.57
N THR A 85 10.62 -24.19 -1.03
CA THR A 85 11.42 -22.97 -1.22
C THR A 85 11.01 -22.16 -2.44
N LEU A 86 10.34 -22.80 -3.41
CA LEU A 86 9.85 -22.18 -4.64
C LEU A 86 8.45 -21.57 -4.46
N LEU A 87 7.77 -21.83 -3.34
CA LEU A 87 6.45 -21.30 -3.06
C LEU A 87 6.54 -19.92 -2.42
N VAL A 88 5.60 -19.05 -2.78
CA VAL A 88 5.34 -17.81 -2.03
C VAL A 88 4.83 -18.22 -0.66
N ARG A 89 5.73 -18.24 0.33
CA ARG A 89 5.30 -18.23 1.72
C ARG A 89 4.68 -16.85 1.96
N PRO A 90 3.41 -16.74 2.36
CA PRO A 90 2.90 -15.44 2.80
C PRO A 90 3.87 -14.90 3.86
N PRO A 91 4.21 -13.59 3.81
CA PRO A 91 5.17 -13.01 4.74
C PRO A 91 4.79 -13.44 6.15
N SER A 92 5.74 -14.06 6.85
CA SER A 92 5.52 -14.52 8.21
C SER A 92 5.05 -13.33 9.04
N PRO A 93 3.93 -13.41 9.78
CA PRO A 93 3.37 -12.30 10.56
C PRO A 93 4.27 -11.87 11.75
N SER A 94 5.55 -12.22 11.74
CA SER A 94 6.54 -11.78 12.72
C SER A 94 7.08 -10.37 12.46
N GLN A 95 6.83 -9.74 11.31
CA GLN A 95 7.21 -8.32 11.07
C GLN A 95 6.14 -7.42 10.38
N PRO A 96 4.82 -7.62 10.57
CA PRO A 96 3.78 -6.79 9.92
C PRO A 96 3.86 -5.33 10.34
N ALA A 97 4.39 -5.05 11.54
CA ALA A 97 4.59 -3.69 12.02
C ALA A 97 5.63 -2.95 11.17
N LEU A 98 6.76 -3.58 10.84
CA LEU A 98 7.81 -2.93 10.04
C LEU A 98 7.37 -2.71 8.61
N ASP A 99 6.69 -3.70 8.01
CA ASP A 99 6.17 -3.56 6.65
C ASP A 99 5.08 -2.49 6.59
N ALA A 100 4.16 -2.42 7.57
CA ALA A 100 3.13 -1.38 7.64
C ALA A 100 3.71 0.02 7.91
N ILE A 101 4.71 0.14 8.77
CA ILE A 101 5.42 1.41 9.02
C ILE A 101 6.14 1.83 7.74
N ARG A 102 6.85 0.91 7.07
CA ARG A 102 7.54 1.18 5.81
C ARG A 102 6.57 1.62 4.72
N ASP A 103 5.47 0.90 4.53
CA ASP A 103 4.46 1.25 3.53
C ASP A 103 3.78 2.58 3.86
N GLY A 104 3.49 2.85 5.15
CA GLY A 104 2.96 4.12 5.62
C GLY A 104 3.92 5.30 5.41
N VAL A 105 5.22 5.10 5.64
CA VAL A 105 6.26 6.10 5.38
C VAL A 105 6.42 6.34 3.88
N VAL A 106 6.51 5.27 3.07
CA VAL A 106 6.69 5.40 1.61
C VAL A 106 5.48 6.08 0.97
N ARG A 107 4.26 5.67 1.31
CA ARG A 107 3.04 6.34 0.80
C ARG A 107 2.85 7.75 1.36
N GLY A 108 3.30 8.00 2.60
CA GLY A 108 3.34 9.35 3.17
C GLY A 108 4.30 10.29 2.42
N LEU A 109 5.34 9.71 1.81
CA LEU A 109 6.31 10.40 0.96
C LEU A 109 5.95 10.38 -0.53
N ASP A 110 4.87 9.72 -0.97
CA ASP A 110 4.38 9.88 -2.33
C ASP A 110 3.92 11.32 -2.51
N PHE A 111 4.63 12.07 -3.37
CA PHE A 111 4.35 13.48 -3.67
C PHE A 111 3.27 13.65 -4.75
N ASP A 112 2.82 12.54 -5.34
CA ASP A 112 1.81 12.51 -6.40
C ASP A 112 0.42 12.25 -5.80
N GLY A 113 -0.32 13.33 -5.60
CA GLY A 113 -1.71 13.31 -5.16
C GLY A 113 -2.26 14.73 -5.06
N THR A 114 -3.53 14.92 -5.37
CA THR A 114 -4.21 16.21 -5.21
C THR A 114 -4.74 16.35 -3.79
N THR A 115 -4.63 17.55 -3.22
CA THR A 115 -5.16 17.82 -1.87
C THR A 115 -6.30 18.84 -1.95
N PRO A 116 -7.56 18.45 -1.71
CA PRO A 116 -8.65 19.41 -1.66
C PRO A 116 -8.41 20.41 -0.52
N ARG A 117 -8.86 21.66 -0.69
CA ARG A 117 -8.57 22.76 0.26
C ARG A 117 -8.93 22.42 1.69
N ALA A 118 -10.09 21.80 1.88
CA ALA A 118 -10.57 21.39 3.19
C ALA A 118 -9.60 20.40 3.85
N ALA A 119 -9.14 19.38 3.11
CA ALA A 119 -8.17 18.42 3.63
C ALA A 119 -6.83 19.07 4.00
N PHE A 120 -6.36 20.03 3.20
CA PHE A 120 -5.16 20.80 3.52
C PHE A 120 -5.30 21.56 4.85
N TRP A 121 -6.39 22.29 5.06
CA TRP A 121 -6.60 23.05 6.29
C TRP A 121 -6.83 22.17 7.52
N TRP A 122 -7.50 21.02 7.37
CA TRP A 122 -7.61 20.03 8.45
C TRP A 122 -6.25 19.42 8.81
N PHE A 123 -5.42 19.12 7.82
CA PHE A 123 -4.04 18.70 8.06
C PHE A 123 -3.24 19.80 8.77
N ALA A 124 -3.35 21.05 8.32
CA ALA A 124 -2.66 22.17 8.95
C ALA A 124 -3.09 22.39 10.40
N LEU A 125 -4.38 22.21 10.69
CA LEU A 125 -4.91 22.23 12.05
C LEU A 125 -4.36 21.07 12.89
N ALA A 126 -4.32 19.85 12.36
CA ALA A 126 -3.75 18.70 13.07
C ALA A 126 -2.27 18.93 13.41
N VAL A 127 -1.50 19.50 12.48
CA VAL A 127 -0.12 19.93 12.72
C VAL A 127 -0.03 20.96 13.84
N ALA A 128 -0.86 22.00 13.80
CA ALA A 128 -0.88 23.03 14.85
C ALA A 128 -1.22 22.43 16.22
N MET A 129 -2.15 21.46 16.27
CA MET A 129 -2.50 20.74 17.49
C MET A 129 -1.35 19.89 18.04
N VAL A 130 -0.64 19.16 17.18
CA VAL A 130 0.52 18.34 17.58
C VAL A 130 1.63 19.22 18.14
N LEU A 131 1.93 20.34 17.47
CA LEU A 131 2.95 21.29 17.93
C LEU A 131 2.54 21.97 19.24
N ALA A 132 1.29 22.43 19.37
CA ALA A 132 0.78 23.01 20.61
C ALA A 132 0.80 22.02 21.78
N PHE A 133 0.48 20.75 21.53
CA PHE A 133 0.60 19.70 22.54
C PHE A 133 2.06 19.42 22.93
N ALA A 134 2.98 19.45 21.96
CA ALA A 134 4.40 19.28 22.24
C ALA A 134 4.96 20.43 23.11
N GLU A 135 4.49 21.67 22.90
CA GLU A 135 4.82 22.82 23.75
C GLU A 135 4.31 22.61 25.19
N LEU A 136 3.09 22.11 25.35
CA LEU A 136 2.56 21.79 26.69
C LEU A 136 3.41 20.72 27.40
N LEU A 137 3.88 19.71 26.67
CA LEU A 137 4.79 18.69 27.21
C LEU A 137 6.18 19.27 27.53
N ALA A 138 6.60 20.32 26.84
CA ALA A 138 7.91 20.92 27.02
C ALA A 138 8.09 21.52 28.42
N GLU A 139 7.03 22.10 28.97
CA GLU A 139 6.99 22.64 30.33
C GLU A 139 7.27 21.55 31.39
N ALA A 140 6.90 20.30 31.12
CA ALA A 140 7.06 19.19 32.05
C ALA A 140 8.31 18.32 31.79
N LEU A 141 8.70 18.15 30.53
CA LEU A 141 9.70 17.17 30.08
C LEU A 141 10.95 17.82 29.47
N GLY A 142 11.01 19.15 29.40
CA GLY A 142 12.07 19.90 28.72
C GLY A 142 11.86 20.00 27.20
N PRO A 143 12.83 20.51 26.42
CA PRO A 143 12.60 20.92 25.03
C PRO A 143 12.53 19.79 24.00
N LEU A 144 12.87 18.55 24.39
CA LEU A 144 12.96 17.41 23.46
C LEU A 144 11.64 17.08 22.73
N PRO A 145 10.46 17.07 23.37
CA PRO A 145 9.18 16.77 22.70
C PRO A 145 8.89 17.73 21.53
N VAL A 146 9.17 19.03 21.70
CA VAL A 146 8.98 20.05 20.65
C VAL A 146 9.94 19.81 19.48
N GLY A 147 11.20 19.50 19.76
CA GLY A 147 12.18 19.17 18.72
C GLY A 147 11.75 17.95 17.90
N ILE A 148 11.33 16.87 18.55
CA ILE A 148 10.87 15.65 17.88
C ILE A 148 9.61 15.90 17.06
N ALA A 149 8.61 16.57 17.64
CA ALA A 149 7.35 16.87 16.96
C ALA A 149 7.59 17.76 15.72
N SER A 150 8.48 18.74 15.85
CA SER A 150 8.86 19.64 14.76
C SER A 150 9.52 18.88 13.61
N LEU A 151 10.50 17.99 13.88
CA LEU A 151 11.12 17.17 12.85
C LEU A 151 10.12 16.21 12.19
N ALA A 152 9.25 15.57 12.97
CA ALA A 152 8.26 14.61 12.46
C ALA A 152 7.26 15.27 11.50
N VAL A 153 6.85 16.50 11.79
CA VAL A 153 5.85 17.24 11.01
C VAL A 153 6.47 18.01 9.83
N LEU A 154 7.75 18.36 9.90
CA LEU A 154 8.43 19.18 8.89
C LEU A 154 8.31 18.60 7.48
N VAL A 155 8.60 17.31 7.31
CA VAL A 155 8.56 16.64 6.00
C VAL A 155 7.14 16.60 5.42
N PRO A 156 6.11 16.11 6.15
CA PRO A 156 4.72 16.21 5.71
C PRO A 156 4.25 17.63 5.39
N TRP A 157 4.66 18.63 6.18
CA TRP A 157 4.30 20.03 5.98
C TRP A 157 4.85 20.57 4.65
N ILE A 158 6.12 20.33 4.38
CA ILE A 158 6.75 20.75 3.12
C ILE A 158 6.08 20.05 1.93
N ALA A 159 5.83 18.75 2.04
CA ALA A 159 5.16 17.98 0.99
C ALA A 159 3.75 18.49 0.70
N ALA A 160 2.98 18.84 1.73
CA ALA A 160 1.63 19.39 1.58
C ALA A 160 1.61 20.78 0.95
N CYS A 161 2.51 21.68 1.36
CA CYS A 161 2.65 23.01 0.76
C CYS A 161 3.06 22.92 -0.71
N ALA A 162 4.04 22.08 -1.05
CA ALA A 162 4.49 21.89 -2.43
C ALA A 162 3.38 21.38 -3.34
N ARG A 163 2.57 20.41 -2.87
CA ARG A 163 1.38 19.92 -3.59
C ARG A 163 0.35 21.02 -3.79
N ARG A 164 0.03 21.77 -2.73
CA ARG A 164 -1.00 22.81 -2.77
C ARG A 164 -0.63 23.96 -3.72
N LEU A 165 0.64 24.38 -3.74
CA LEU A 165 1.14 25.36 -4.69
C LEU A 165 1.05 24.85 -6.14
N ARG A 166 1.39 23.57 -6.37
CA ARG A 166 1.27 22.93 -7.68
C ARG A 166 -0.19 22.83 -8.15
N ASP A 167 -1.11 22.48 -7.25
CA ASP A 167 -2.56 22.42 -7.50
C ASP A 167 -3.14 23.80 -7.87
N ALA A 168 -2.56 24.87 -7.32
CA ALA A 168 -2.90 26.25 -7.70
C ALA A 168 -2.26 26.72 -9.02
N GLY A 169 -1.45 25.88 -9.66
CA GLY A 169 -0.72 26.21 -10.89
C GLY A 169 0.51 27.10 -10.68
N LEU A 170 1.01 27.18 -9.46
CA LEU A 170 2.21 27.94 -9.08
C LEU A 170 3.43 27.02 -9.00
N ASN A 171 4.63 27.61 -9.09
CA ASN A 171 5.88 26.89 -8.90
C ASN A 171 6.10 26.56 -7.41
N PRO A 172 6.35 25.29 -7.01
CA PRO A 172 6.59 24.90 -5.61
C PRO A 172 7.72 25.66 -4.92
N TRP A 173 8.69 26.19 -5.67
CA TRP A 173 9.78 27.00 -5.14
C TRP A 173 9.34 28.29 -4.44
N TRP A 174 8.09 28.75 -4.67
CA TRP A 174 7.50 29.85 -3.92
C TRP A 174 7.45 29.58 -2.42
N GLN A 175 7.54 28.33 -1.98
CA GLN A 175 7.65 28.00 -0.56
C GLN A 175 8.89 28.63 0.11
N LEU A 176 9.98 28.88 -0.62
CA LEU A 176 11.19 29.52 -0.09
C LEU A 176 10.96 30.95 0.39
N ILE A 177 9.88 31.61 -0.05
CA ILE A 177 9.54 32.95 0.44
C ILE A 177 9.28 32.94 1.95
N SER A 178 8.87 31.80 2.53
CA SER A 178 8.69 31.64 3.98
C SER A 178 9.98 31.83 4.79
N LEU A 179 11.16 31.79 4.15
CA LEU A 179 12.44 32.13 4.78
C LEU A 179 12.52 33.61 5.17
N ALA A 180 11.75 34.48 4.51
CA ALA A 180 11.53 35.85 4.96
C ALA A 180 10.45 35.85 6.06
N PRO A 181 10.83 36.03 7.34
CA PRO A 181 9.89 35.93 8.45
C PRO A 181 8.78 36.99 8.33
N VAL A 182 7.59 36.63 8.81
CA VAL A 182 6.35 37.43 8.76
C VAL A 182 5.85 37.69 7.34
N ALA A 183 6.51 38.53 6.55
CA ALA A 183 6.03 38.94 5.22
C ALA A 183 5.92 37.74 4.26
N GLY A 184 6.93 36.88 4.23
CA GLY A 184 6.94 35.69 3.40
C GLY A 184 5.88 34.67 3.79
N ILE A 185 5.70 34.46 5.10
CA ILE A 185 4.67 33.56 5.63
C ILE A 185 3.27 34.05 5.26
N LEU A 186 2.99 35.35 5.40
CA LEU A 186 1.69 35.93 5.04
C LEU A 186 1.38 35.78 3.54
N VAL A 187 2.37 36.05 2.68
CA VAL A 187 2.23 35.84 1.22
C VAL A 187 1.97 34.37 0.91
N LEU A 188 2.72 33.45 1.54
CA LEU A 188 2.55 32.02 1.31
C LEU A 188 1.17 31.54 1.78
N LEU A 189 0.70 31.98 2.94
CA LEU A 189 -0.65 31.66 3.43
C LEU A 189 -1.73 32.15 2.46
N TRP A 190 -1.57 33.37 1.94
CA TRP A 190 -2.48 33.90 0.91
C TRP A 190 -2.48 33.01 -0.34
N LEU A 191 -1.30 32.63 -0.86
CA LEU A 191 -1.20 31.74 -2.03
C LEU A 191 -1.85 30.36 -1.81
N LEU A 192 -1.73 29.79 -0.61
CA LEU A 192 -2.29 28.47 -0.28
C LEU A 192 -3.84 28.45 -0.30
N THR A 193 -4.48 29.60 -0.14
CA THR A 193 -5.95 29.74 -0.23
C THR A 193 -6.50 29.71 -1.66
N TRP A 194 -5.67 29.92 -2.68
CA TRP A 194 -6.12 30.14 -4.06
C TRP A 194 -6.81 28.89 -4.68
N PRO A 195 -7.90 29.03 -5.45
CA PRO A 195 -7.94 28.52 -6.83
C PRO A 195 -7.24 27.19 -7.15
N GLY A 196 -7.77 25.98 -6.90
CA GLY A 196 -7.22 24.81 -7.61
C GLY A 196 -7.72 24.86 -9.05
N ARG A 197 -6.92 24.44 -10.04
CA ARG A 197 -7.43 24.40 -11.44
C ARG A 197 -8.58 23.38 -11.55
N PRO A 198 -9.67 23.69 -12.28
CA PRO A 198 -10.72 22.72 -12.56
C PRO A 198 -10.15 21.50 -13.28
N ARG A 199 -10.60 20.31 -12.89
CA ARG A 199 -10.15 19.07 -13.52
C ARG A 199 -10.80 18.93 -14.90
N ALA A 200 -10.05 18.44 -15.88
CA ALA A 200 -10.55 18.24 -17.25
C ALA A 200 -11.81 17.34 -17.30
N ASP A 201 -11.93 16.41 -16.35
CA ASP A 201 -13.06 15.49 -16.21
C ASP A 201 -14.35 16.21 -15.76
N ASP A 202 -14.24 17.25 -14.92
CA ASP A 202 -15.38 18.04 -14.44
C ASP A 202 -15.94 18.94 -15.55
N THR A 203 -15.06 19.47 -16.42
CA THR A 203 -15.47 20.24 -17.60
C THR A 203 -16.20 19.40 -18.65
N ALA A 204 -15.91 18.09 -18.74
CA ALA A 204 -16.62 17.19 -19.64
C ALA A 204 -18.02 16.85 -19.13
N ALA A 205 -18.20 16.76 -17.80
CA ALA A 205 -19.49 16.44 -17.18
C ALA A 205 -20.49 17.62 -17.15
N SER A 206 -20.03 18.88 -17.18
CA SER A 206 -20.90 20.06 -17.22
C SER A 206 -21.33 20.49 -18.63
N ALA A 207 -20.81 19.83 -19.67
CA ALA A 207 -21.00 20.20 -21.07
C ALA A 207 -21.95 19.27 -21.85
N GLY A 208 -22.51 18.24 -21.20
CA GLY A 208 -23.52 17.31 -21.75
C GLY A 208 -24.80 17.32 -20.91
#